data_AF-A0A957F8Z9-F1
#
_entry.id   AF-A0A957F8Z9-F1
#
_cell.length_a   1.000
_cell.length_b   1.000
_cell.length_c   1.000
_cell.angle_alpha   90.00
_cell.angle_beta   90.00
_cell.angle_gamma   90.00
#
_symmetry.space_group_name_H-M   'P 1'
#
loop_
_entity.id
_entity.type
_entity.pdbx_description
1 polymer ?
#
loop_
_entity_poly.entity_id
_entity_poly.type
_entity_poly.pdbx_seq_one_letter_code
_entity_poly.pdbx_strand_id
1 'polypeptide(L)'
;MSTHGGGSRLAAAADWERRWAPYDAPTYALVLQALRPDDVVLEIGAGDLRLARQMAARVRRVVAVEINPALLPPPPYAGNLQVVCADARQLAVPAGVTTAVLLMRHCRHVALYWQKLAAAGCRRLITNARWGFGVECIDLQAPLRPFTAVSLGWYACRCGAAGFVPGPPEQLTPAIEARVHQVVSCPACQPSTHSSGDLENRPTT
;
A
#
# COMPACT_ATOMS: atom_id res chain seq x y z
N MET A 1 -42.63 12.68 -11.15
CA MET A 1 -41.42 13.19 -11.81
C MET A 1 -40.23 12.65 -11.05
N SER A 2 -39.64 11.58 -11.54
CA SER A 2 -38.53 10.86 -10.91
C SER A 2 -37.22 11.60 -11.19
N THR A 3 -36.50 11.99 -10.14
CA THR A 3 -35.10 12.43 -10.24
C THR A 3 -34.21 11.21 -10.01
N HIS A 4 -33.64 10.68 -11.09
CA HIS A 4 -32.60 9.65 -10.99
C HIS A 4 -31.28 10.30 -10.55
N GLY A 5 -30.90 10.06 -9.30
CA GLY A 5 -29.59 10.38 -8.73
C GLY A 5 -28.49 9.52 -9.37
N GLY A 6 -27.85 10.06 -10.40
CA GLY A 6 -26.65 9.51 -11.05
C GLY A 6 -25.36 9.84 -10.28
N GLY A 7 -25.34 9.65 -8.96
CA GLY A 7 -24.19 10.02 -8.13
C GLY A 7 -23.89 8.97 -7.05
N SER A 8 -23.37 7.78 -7.40
CA SER A 8 -22.93 6.84 -6.36
C SER A 8 -22.08 5.66 -6.88
N ARG A 9 -20.86 5.93 -7.38
CA ARG A 9 -19.81 4.88 -7.46
C ARG A 9 -18.44 5.40 -7.03
N LEU A 10 -18.05 6.61 -7.44
CA LEU A 10 -16.77 7.22 -7.03
C LEU A 10 -16.74 7.63 -5.55
N ALA A 11 -17.85 8.17 -5.02
CA ALA A 11 -17.97 8.53 -3.61
C ALA A 11 -17.93 7.30 -2.67
N ALA A 12 -18.60 6.21 -3.07
CA ALA A 12 -18.62 4.96 -2.31
C ALA A 12 -17.22 4.31 -2.20
N ALA A 13 -16.39 4.41 -3.24
CA ALA A 13 -15.03 3.88 -3.24
C ALA A 13 -14.09 4.67 -2.32
N ALA A 14 -14.23 6.01 -2.27
CA ALA A 14 -13.44 6.86 -1.37
C ALA A 14 -13.80 6.66 0.11
N ASP A 15 -15.03 6.26 0.39
CA ASP A 15 -15.51 6.05 1.76
C ASP A 15 -15.06 4.72 2.36
N TRP A 16 -14.78 3.72 1.53
CA TRP A 16 -14.25 2.42 1.99
C TRP A 16 -12.82 2.51 2.51
N GLU A 17 -11.96 3.34 1.90
CA GLU A 17 -10.57 3.54 2.35
C GLU A 17 -10.47 4.17 3.75
N ARG A 18 -11.54 4.85 4.21
CA ARG A 18 -11.62 5.48 5.53
C ARG A 18 -12.15 4.56 6.62
N ARG A 19 -12.65 3.37 6.26
CA ARG A 19 -13.15 2.40 7.25
C ARG A 19 -11.96 1.73 7.92
N TRP A 20 -11.93 1.82 9.24
CA TRP A 20 -10.93 1.15 10.06
C TRP A 20 -11.49 -0.14 10.64
N ALA A 21 -10.68 -1.20 10.57
CA ALA A 21 -10.86 -2.41 11.34
C ALA A 21 -9.48 -2.94 11.74
N PRO A 22 -9.30 -3.42 12.98
CA PRO A 22 -8.03 -4.01 13.37
C PRO A 22 -7.78 -5.30 12.57
N TYR A 23 -6.50 -5.59 12.32
CA TYR A 23 -6.11 -6.90 11.82
C TYR A 23 -6.03 -7.92 12.97
N ASP A 24 -6.06 -9.20 12.60
CA ASP A 24 -5.91 -10.30 13.52
C ASP A 24 -4.45 -10.43 14.02
N ALA A 25 -4.29 -11.15 15.13
CA ALA A 25 -2.98 -11.38 15.73
C ALA A 25 -1.98 -12.09 14.78
N PRO A 26 -2.37 -13.09 13.96
CA PRO A 26 -1.47 -13.68 12.97
C PRO A 26 -0.92 -12.67 11.95
N THR A 27 -1.74 -11.75 11.45
CA THR A 27 -1.28 -10.70 10.53
C THR A 27 -0.25 -9.81 11.20
N TYR A 28 -0.49 -9.39 12.44
CA TYR A 28 0.50 -8.60 13.19
C TYR A 28 1.78 -9.38 13.46
N ALA A 29 1.70 -10.67 13.80
CA ALA A 29 2.87 -11.50 14.03
C ALA A 29 3.80 -11.53 12.81
N LEU A 30 3.26 -11.61 11.59
CA LEU A 30 4.06 -11.57 10.36
C LEU A 30 4.79 -10.23 10.18
N VAL A 31 4.14 -9.11 10.49
CA VAL A 31 4.82 -7.79 10.48
C VAL A 31 5.96 -7.78 11.49
N LEU A 32 5.68 -8.20 12.73
CA LEU A 32 6.64 -8.15 13.83
C LEU A 32 7.85 -9.07 13.58
N GLN A 33 7.66 -10.20 12.90
CA GLN A 33 8.75 -11.10 12.47
C GLN A 33 9.66 -10.49 11.41
N ALA A 34 9.14 -9.60 10.56
CA ALA A 34 9.93 -8.95 9.52
C ALA A 34 10.75 -7.75 10.05
N LEU A 35 10.44 -7.22 11.23
CA LEU A 35 11.13 -6.07 11.81
C LEU A 35 12.48 -6.45 12.44
N ARG A 36 13.39 -5.48 12.48
CA ARG A 36 14.72 -5.60 13.09
C ARG A 36 14.89 -4.57 14.21
N PRO A 37 15.72 -4.85 15.23
CA PRO A 37 15.93 -3.93 16.34
C PRO A 37 16.44 -2.54 15.94
N ASP A 38 17.23 -2.45 14.85
CA ASP A 38 17.77 -1.18 14.34
C ASP A 38 16.76 -0.35 13.53
N ASP A 39 15.56 -0.88 13.26
CA ASP A 39 14.60 -0.21 12.39
C ASP A 39 14.07 1.11 13.00
N VAL A 40 13.98 2.12 12.13
CA VAL A 40 13.12 3.29 12.33
C VAL A 40 11.90 3.10 11.45
N VAL A 41 10.78 2.79 12.09
CA VAL A 41 9.55 2.35 11.41
C VAL A 41 8.61 3.54 11.17
N LEU A 42 8.10 3.66 9.95
CA LEU A 42 6.93 4.49 9.63
C LEU A 42 5.70 3.59 9.46
N GLU A 43 4.70 3.75 10.32
CA GLU A 43 3.41 3.06 10.18
C GLU A 43 2.38 3.99 9.56
N ILE A 44 1.82 3.61 8.41
CA ILE A 44 0.84 4.38 7.65
C ILE A 44 -0.55 3.79 7.89
N GLY A 45 -1.47 4.60 8.42
CA GLY A 45 -2.81 4.15 8.81
C GLY A 45 -2.77 3.37 10.12
N ALA A 46 -2.17 3.97 11.14
CA ALA A 46 -1.85 3.30 12.41
C ALA A 46 -3.08 2.97 13.29
N GLY A 47 -4.26 3.52 12.97
CA GLY A 47 -5.50 3.24 13.67
C GLY A 47 -5.42 3.55 15.16
N ASP A 48 -5.79 2.58 15.99
CA ASP A 48 -5.75 2.66 17.47
C ASP A 48 -4.34 2.47 18.07
N LEU A 49 -3.29 2.47 17.24
CA LEU A 49 -1.89 2.29 17.62
C LEU A 49 -1.55 0.91 18.17
N ARG A 50 -2.42 -0.09 18.02
CA ARG A 50 -2.19 -1.44 18.57
C ARG A 50 -0.95 -2.13 17.99
N LEU A 51 -0.73 -2.01 16.68
CA LEU A 51 0.48 -2.52 16.04
C LEU A 51 1.68 -1.62 16.36
N ALA A 52 1.52 -0.28 16.28
CA ALA A 52 2.54 0.71 16.68
C ALA A 52 3.20 0.38 18.02
N ARG A 53 2.38 0.10 19.05
CA ARG A 53 2.83 -0.24 20.41
C ARG A 53 3.64 -1.54 20.44
N GLN A 54 3.22 -2.55 19.69
CA GLN A 54 3.94 -3.83 19.60
C GLN A 54 5.26 -3.70 18.82
N MET A 55 5.32 -2.82 17.83
CA MET A 55 6.54 -2.50 17.10
C MET A 55 7.51 -1.71 17.98
N ALA A 56 7.03 -0.74 18.74
CA ALA A 56 7.85 0.08 19.64
C ALA A 56 8.60 -0.77 20.69
N ALA A 57 8.07 -1.93 21.08
CA ALA A 57 8.75 -2.88 21.95
C ALA A 57 9.91 -3.65 21.28
N ARG A 58 10.07 -3.56 19.95
CA ARG A 58 11.02 -4.37 19.16
C ARG A 58 12.03 -3.56 18.36
N VAL A 59 11.73 -2.30 18.04
CA VAL A 59 12.53 -1.49 17.11
C VAL A 59 13.07 -0.23 17.77
N ARG A 60 14.04 0.43 17.11
CA ARG A 60 14.67 1.66 17.59
C ARG A 60 13.66 2.80 17.75
N ARG A 61 12.77 3.00 16.78
CA ARG A 61 11.76 4.07 16.80
C ARG A 61 10.56 3.71 15.92
N VAL A 62 9.39 4.15 16.32
CA VAL A 62 8.16 4.10 15.52
C VAL A 62 7.61 5.52 15.34
N VAL A 63 7.27 5.87 14.11
CA VAL A 63 6.44 7.03 13.77
C VAL A 63 5.12 6.48 13.22
N ALA A 64 4.06 6.61 14.01
CA ALA A 64 2.72 6.16 13.66
C ALA A 64 1.90 7.33 13.10
N VAL A 65 1.39 7.17 11.88
CA VAL A 65 0.59 8.18 11.19
C VAL A 65 -0.84 7.67 11.04
N GLU A 66 -1.79 8.45 11.56
CA GLU A 66 -3.22 8.20 11.41
C GLU A 66 -3.91 9.50 10.99
N ILE A 67 -4.87 9.42 10.06
CA ILE A 67 -5.60 10.59 9.58
C ILE A 67 -6.84 10.88 10.44
N ASN A 68 -7.42 9.85 11.05
CA ASN A 68 -8.60 9.96 11.89
C ASN A 68 -8.22 10.15 13.37
N PRO A 69 -8.33 11.38 13.91
CA PRO A 69 -7.98 11.64 15.32
C PRO A 69 -8.84 10.86 16.30
N ALA A 70 -10.06 10.45 15.91
CA ALA A 70 -10.96 9.69 16.80
C ALA A 70 -10.47 8.27 17.10
N LEU A 71 -9.54 7.73 16.32
CA LEU A 71 -8.91 6.43 16.59
C LEU A 71 -7.73 6.54 17.57
N LEU A 72 -7.16 7.74 17.72
CA LEU A 72 -5.93 7.91 18.49
C LEU A 72 -6.23 7.91 19.99
N PRO A 73 -5.64 6.98 20.77
CA PRO A 73 -5.73 7.04 22.22
C PRO A 73 -4.93 8.24 22.74
N PRO A 74 -5.29 8.82 23.91
CA PRO A 74 -4.55 9.95 24.47
C PRO A 74 -3.13 9.55 24.93
N PRO A 75 -2.18 10.51 24.98
CA PRO A 75 -0.85 10.32 25.55
C PRO A 75 -0.88 10.02 27.06
N PRO A 76 0.23 9.54 27.67
CA PRO A 76 1.57 9.40 27.09
C PRO A 76 1.75 8.14 26.23
N TYR A 77 2.68 8.23 25.28
CA TYR A 77 3.15 7.10 24.47
C TYR A 77 4.52 6.61 24.96
N ALA A 78 4.93 5.42 24.55
CA ALA A 78 6.29 4.93 24.81
C ALA A 78 7.33 5.90 24.25
N GLY A 79 8.49 6.03 24.91
CA GLY A 79 9.48 7.07 24.57
C GLY A 79 10.02 7.02 23.14
N ASN A 80 9.95 5.87 22.48
CA ASN A 80 10.35 5.68 21.08
C ASN A 80 9.16 5.62 20.09
N LEU A 81 7.93 5.87 20.55
CA LEU A 81 6.72 5.94 19.73
C LEU A 81 6.26 7.40 19.57
N GLN A 82 6.41 7.93 18.36
CA GLN A 82 5.85 9.21 17.96
C GLN A 82 4.52 8.98 17.23
N VAL A 83 3.48 9.72 17.61
CA VAL A 83 2.17 9.68 16.95
C VAL A 83 1.96 11.00 16.20
N VAL A 84 1.54 10.91 14.94
CA VAL A 84 1.29 12.05 14.07
C VAL A 84 -0.13 11.92 13.50
N CYS A 85 -1.01 12.86 13.84
CA CYS A 85 -2.34 12.95 13.24
C CYS A 85 -2.24 13.73 11.92
N ALA A 86 -2.16 13.06 10.78
CA ALA A 86 -1.98 13.69 9.47
C ALA A 86 -2.40 12.78 8.31
N ASP A 87 -2.63 13.39 7.13
CA ASP A 87 -2.72 12.65 5.88
C ASP A 87 -1.32 12.19 5.43
N ALA A 88 -1.05 10.89 5.52
CA ALA A 88 0.22 10.28 5.11
C ALA A 88 0.55 10.50 3.63
N ARG A 89 -0.43 10.83 2.78
CA ARG A 89 -0.22 11.16 1.36
C ARG A 89 0.51 12.49 1.23
N GLN A 90 0.24 13.43 2.12
CA GLN A 90 0.83 14.78 2.13
C GLN A 90 2.06 14.89 3.03
N LEU A 91 2.12 14.09 4.10
CA LEU A 91 3.23 14.13 5.06
C LEU A 91 4.55 13.68 4.39
N ALA A 92 5.63 14.47 4.54
CA ALA A 92 6.96 14.03 4.13
C ALA A 92 7.39 12.79 4.93
N VAL A 93 8.11 11.87 4.32
CA VAL A 93 8.65 10.70 5.04
C VAL A 93 9.69 11.21 6.05
N PRO A 94 9.55 10.90 7.35
CA PRO A 94 10.53 11.32 8.36
C PRO A 94 11.95 10.84 8.02
N ALA A 95 12.94 11.68 8.30
CA ALA A 95 14.33 11.33 8.05
C ALA A 95 14.76 10.07 8.82
N GLY A 96 15.54 9.22 8.17
CA GLY A 96 16.10 8.00 8.77
C GLY A 96 15.13 6.81 8.85
N VAL A 97 13.92 6.91 8.30
CA VAL A 97 13.01 5.76 8.17
C VAL A 97 13.68 4.66 7.34
N THR A 98 13.83 3.47 7.93
CA THR A 98 14.45 2.31 7.29
C THR A 98 13.44 1.31 6.76
N THR A 99 12.28 1.22 7.41
CA THR A 99 11.21 0.27 7.11
C THR A 99 9.86 0.98 7.26
N ALA A 100 8.94 0.76 6.33
CA ALA A 100 7.57 1.23 6.42
C ALA A 100 6.60 0.06 6.56
N VAL A 101 5.47 0.30 7.22
CA VAL A 101 4.36 -0.64 7.38
C VAL A 101 3.09 0.01 6.83
N LEU A 102 2.43 -0.68 5.90
CA LEU A 102 1.17 -0.26 5.27
C LEU A 102 0.21 -1.45 5.22
N LEU A 103 -0.59 -1.64 6.26
CA LEU A 103 -1.64 -2.66 6.29
C LEU A 103 -2.97 -2.04 5.87
N MET A 104 -3.20 -1.93 4.56
CA MET A 104 -4.43 -1.36 3.98
C MET A 104 -4.83 -2.17 2.73
N ARG A 105 -5.66 -3.21 2.91
CA ARG A 105 -6.07 -4.17 1.85
C ARG A 105 -6.66 -3.52 0.59
N HIS A 106 -7.17 -2.28 0.70
CA HIS A 106 -7.82 -1.55 -0.39
C HIS A 106 -7.10 -0.25 -0.73
N CYS A 107 -5.81 -0.14 -0.42
CA CYS A 107 -5.06 1.07 -0.71
C CYS A 107 -4.95 1.32 -2.22
N ARG A 108 -5.49 2.43 -2.70
CA ARG A 108 -5.33 2.86 -4.10
C ARG A 108 -4.07 3.72 -4.33
N HIS A 109 -3.31 3.96 -3.26
CA HIS A 109 -2.16 4.87 -3.24
C HIS A 109 -0.81 4.15 -3.07
N VAL A 110 -0.74 2.84 -3.32
CA VAL A 110 0.50 2.05 -3.17
C VAL A 110 1.65 2.64 -3.97
N ALA A 111 1.39 3.06 -5.22
CA ALA A 111 2.40 3.68 -6.08
C ALA A 111 3.01 4.95 -5.46
N LEU A 112 2.15 5.81 -4.88
CA LEU A 112 2.56 7.03 -4.21
C LEU A 112 3.43 6.73 -3.00
N TYR A 113 2.99 5.80 -2.15
CA TYR A 113 3.76 5.42 -0.96
C TYR A 113 5.10 4.81 -1.33
N TRP A 114 5.13 3.92 -2.31
CA TRP A 114 6.39 3.36 -2.82
C TRP A 114 7.37 4.46 -3.23
N GLN A 115 6.93 5.40 -4.07
CA GLN A 115 7.77 6.48 -4.57
C GLN A 115 8.32 7.34 -3.44
N LYS A 116 7.46 7.75 -2.50
CA LYS A 116 7.86 8.58 -1.35
C LYS A 116 8.88 7.87 -0.47
N LEU A 117 8.62 6.60 -0.16
CA LEU A 117 9.49 5.79 0.69
C LEU A 117 10.86 5.55 0.03
N ALA A 118 10.88 5.16 -1.24
CA ALA A 118 12.11 4.93 -1.97
C ALA A 118 12.95 6.22 -2.09
N ALA A 119 12.31 7.36 -2.39
CA ALA A 119 12.98 8.66 -2.47
C ALA A 119 13.57 9.11 -1.12
N ALA A 120 12.98 8.68 -0.01
CA ALA A 120 13.48 8.95 1.34
C ALA A 120 14.59 7.98 1.80
N GLY A 121 15.01 7.03 0.94
CA GLY A 121 16.00 6.01 1.29
C GLY A 121 15.45 4.87 2.16
N CYS A 122 14.12 4.75 2.28
CA CYS A 122 13.52 3.60 2.98
C CYS A 122 13.89 2.31 2.25
N ARG A 123 14.29 1.29 3.02
CA ARG A 123 14.78 0.02 2.46
C ARG A 123 13.63 -0.95 2.22
N ARG A 124 12.66 -1.00 3.13
CA ARG A 124 11.62 -2.03 3.12
C ARG A 124 10.22 -1.46 3.27
N LEU A 125 9.26 -2.07 2.57
CA LEU A 125 7.83 -1.87 2.80
C LEU A 125 7.19 -3.21 3.18
N ILE A 126 6.65 -3.28 4.39
CA ILE A 126 5.84 -4.42 4.84
C ILE A 126 4.37 -4.06 4.59
N THR A 127 3.67 -4.82 3.75
CA THR A 127 2.32 -4.45 3.32
C THR A 127 1.46 -5.66 2.98
N ASN A 128 0.15 -5.43 2.89
CA ASN A 128 -0.83 -6.37 2.32
C ASN A 128 -1.63 -5.74 1.17
N ALA A 129 -1.23 -4.55 0.72
CA ALA A 129 -2.06 -3.71 -0.14
C ALA A 129 -2.18 -4.24 -1.57
N ARG A 130 -1.19 -4.99 -2.08
CA ARG A 130 -1.22 -5.52 -3.46
C ARG A 130 -2.07 -6.76 -3.60
N TRP A 131 -1.95 -7.65 -2.63
CA TRP A 131 -2.62 -8.96 -2.63
C TRP A 131 -4.00 -8.90 -1.97
N GLY A 132 -4.25 -7.92 -1.10
CA GLY A 132 -5.48 -7.83 -0.29
C GLY A 132 -5.55 -8.87 0.84
N PHE A 133 -4.60 -9.79 0.89
CA PHE A 133 -4.42 -10.82 1.92
C PHE A 133 -2.93 -11.11 2.12
N GLY A 134 -2.60 -11.76 3.22
CA GLY A 134 -1.21 -12.05 3.59
C GLY A 134 -0.41 -10.78 3.89
N VAL A 135 0.83 -10.96 4.35
CA VAL A 135 1.80 -9.87 4.53
C VAL A 135 2.99 -10.18 3.64
N GLU A 136 3.39 -9.21 2.82
CA GLU A 136 4.62 -9.26 2.05
C GLU A 136 5.63 -8.24 2.58
N CYS A 137 6.91 -8.56 2.46
CA CYS A 137 8.00 -7.64 2.71
C CYS A 137 8.70 -7.33 1.38
N ILE A 138 8.65 -6.08 0.99
CA ILE A 138 9.14 -5.58 -0.28
C ILE A 138 10.48 -4.88 -0.03
N ASP A 139 11.51 -5.26 -0.78
CA ASP A 139 12.75 -4.47 -0.88
C ASP A 139 12.52 -3.33 -1.88
N LEU A 140 12.54 -2.09 -1.36
CA LEU A 140 12.30 -0.87 -2.15
C LEU A 140 13.54 -0.45 -2.96
N GLN A 141 14.71 -1.02 -2.66
CA GLN A 141 15.97 -0.74 -3.34
C GLN A 141 16.30 -1.80 -4.39
N ALA A 142 15.58 -2.92 -4.40
CA ALA A 142 15.75 -3.96 -5.40
C ALA A 142 15.41 -3.44 -6.82
N PRO A 143 16.18 -3.85 -7.84
CA PRO A 143 15.90 -3.47 -9.22
C PRO A 143 14.55 -4.02 -9.68
N LEU A 144 13.76 -3.15 -10.29
CA LEU A 144 12.48 -3.52 -10.89
C LEU A 144 12.69 -3.88 -12.36
N ARG A 145 12.01 -4.94 -12.83
CA ARG A 145 12.02 -5.33 -14.24
C ARG A 145 10.77 -4.81 -14.96
N PRO A 146 10.83 -4.52 -16.26
CA PRO A 146 9.63 -4.23 -17.02
C PRO A 146 8.70 -5.46 -17.01
N PHE A 147 7.39 -5.22 -16.96
CA PHE A 147 6.38 -6.28 -17.01
C PHE A 147 6.54 -7.20 -18.22
N THR A 148 6.93 -6.65 -19.36
CA THR A 148 7.18 -7.39 -20.62
C THR A 148 8.30 -8.43 -20.52
N ALA A 149 9.13 -8.38 -19.47
CA ALA A 149 10.16 -9.39 -19.21
C ALA A 149 9.65 -10.60 -18.41
N VAL A 150 8.37 -10.65 -18.04
CA VAL A 150 7.74 -11.80 -17.37
C VAL A 150 7.01 -12.63 -18.43
N SER A 151 7.50 -13.85 -18.69
CA SER A 151 6.91 -14.76 -19.67
C SER A 151 5.85 -15.69 -19.08
N LEU A 152 5.98 -16.05 -17.80
CA LEU A 152 5.07 -16.94 -17.07
C LEU A 152 5.26 -16.71 -15.57
N GLY A 153 4.17 -16.71 -14.79
CA GLY A 153 4.22 -16.69 -13.33
C GLY A 153 3.59 -15.46 -12.67
N TRP A 154 3.69 -15.41 -11.34
CA TRP A 154 3.13 -14.31 -10.54
C TRP A 154 3.94 -13.02 -10.71
N TYR A 155 3.26 -11.89 -10.83
CA TYR A 155 3.87 -10.57 -10.80
C TYR A 155 3.22 -9.70 -9.72
N ALA A 156 4.01 -8.79 -9.17
CA ALA A 156 3.55 -7.73 -8.29
C ALA A 156 4.18 -6.41 -8.73
N CYS A 157 3.35 -5.51 -9.22
CA CYS A 157 3.79 -4.26 -9.81
C CYS A 157 3.92 -3.16 -8.75
N ARG A 158 4.86 -2.23 -8.99
CA ARG A 158 5.00 -0.99 -8.21
C ARG A 158 3.70 -0.18 -8.10
N CYS A 159 2.80 -0.23 -9.09
CA CYS A 159 1.55 0.52 -9.03
C CYS A 159 0.54 -0.02 -8.00
N GLY A 160 0.78 -1.22 -7.47
CA GLY A 160 -0.14 -1.92 -6.58
C GLY A 160 -0.82 -3.13 -7.21
N ALA A 161 -0.87 -3.21 -8.55
CA ALA A 161 -1.47 -4.36 -9.23
C ALA A 161 -0.61 -5.62 -9.08
N ALA A 162 -1.26 -6.75 -8.82
CA ALA A 162 -0.65 -8.07 -8.83
C ALA A 162 -1.50 -9.04 -9.67
N GLY A 163 -0.89 -10.11 -10.17
CA GLY A 163 -1.58 -11.08 -11.01
C GLY A 163 -0.66 -12.19 -11.50
N PHE A 164 -1.16 -13.01 -12.42
CA PHE A 164 -0.42 -14.11 -13.03
C PHE A 164 -0.32 -13.89 -14.54
N VAL A 165 0.89 -13.98 -15.10
CA VAL A 165 1.08 -14.01 -16.56
C VAL A 165 0.89 -15.45 -17.02
N PRO A 166 -0.13 -15.76 -17.83
CA PRO A 166 -0.39 -17.12 -18.31
C PRO A 166 0.64 -17.53 -19.37
N GLY A 167 0.82 -18.84 -19.51
CA GLY A 167 1.68 -19.47 -20.51
C GLY A 167 1.40 -20.98 -20.58
N PRO A 168 2.16 -21.75 -21.38
CA PRO A 168 1.93 -23.17 -21.54
C PRO A 168 2.04 -23.93 -20.21
N PRO A 169 1.03 -24.74 -19.79
CA PRO A 169 1.01 -25.41 -18.49
C PRO A 169 2.23 -26.30 -18.23
N GLU A 170 2.79 -26.91 -19.27
CA GLU A 170 3.99 -27.75 -19.21
C GLU A 170 5.26 -26.98 -18.82
N GLN A 171 5.24 -25.64 -18.93
CA GLN A 171 6.33 -24.78 -18.49
C GLN A 171 6.17 -24.31 -17.04
N LEU A 172 5.00 -24.53 -16.42
CA LEU A 172 4.77 -24.15 -15.04
C LEU A 172 5.44 -25.16 -14.10
N THR A 173 6.52 -24.72 -13.47
CA THR A 173 7.22 -25.49 -12.44
C THR A 173 6.88 -24.94 -11.05
N PRO A 174 7.01 -25.74 -9.97
CA PRO A 174 6.85 -25.25 -8.61
C PRO A 174 7.76 -24.05 -8.28
N ALA A 175 8.95 -23.98 -8.90
CA ALA A 175 9.87 -22.85 -8.73
C ALA A 175 9.35 -21.55 -9.38
N ILE A 176 8.66 -21.65 -10.52
CA ILE A 176 8.02 -20.51 -11.18
C ILE A 176 6.78 -20.08 -10.38
N GLU A 177 5.98 -21.05 -9.92
CA GLU A 177 4.78 -20.78 -9.12
C GLU A 177 5.12 -20.10 -7.78
N ALA A 178 6.19 -20.53 -7.11
CA ALA A 178 6.62 -19.92 -5.84
C ALA A 178 7.24 -18.52 -6.00
N ARG A 179 7.60 -18.11 -7.22
CA ARG A 179 8.30 -16.86 -7.47
C ARG A 179 7.32 -15.74 -7.82
N VAL A 180 7.43 -14.63 -7.09
CA VAL A 180 6.79 -13.37 -7.45
C VAL A 180 7.79 -12.45 -8.15
N HIS A 181 7.48 -12.02 -9.37
CA HIS A 181 8.24 -11.03 -10.11
C HIS A 181 7.86 -9.60 -9.68
N GLN A 182 8.80 -8.85 -9.10
CA GLN A 182 8.62 -7.42 -8.84
C GLN A 182 8.78 -6.62 -10.13
N VAL A 183 7.73 -5.94 -10.59
CA VAL A 183 7.69 -5.31 -11.92
C VAL A 183 7.30 -3.83 -11.92
N VAL A 184 7.60 -3.17 -13.04
CA VAL A 184 7.06 -1.86 -13.43
C VAL A 184 6.32 -1.96 -14.76
N SER A 185 5.48 -0.97 -15.04
CA SER A 185 4.81 -0.82 -16.35
C SER A 185 3.91 -2.00 -16.73
N CYS A 186 3.20 -2.58 -15.76
CA CYS A 186 2.16 -3.57 -16.05
C CYS A 186 0.95 -2.91 -16.76
N PRO A 187 0.00 -3.69 -17.30
CA PRO A 187 -1.17 -3.13 -18.01
C PRO A 187 -1.97 -2.12 -17.17
N ALA A 188 -2.05 -2.31 -15.85
CA ALA A 188 -2.71 -1.38 -14.93
C ALA A 188 -1.92 -0.09 -14.64
N CYS A 189 -0.67 0.03 -15.10
CA CYS A 189 0.10 1.27 -14.99
C CYS A 189 -0.26 2.30 -16.06
N GLN A 190 -0.90 1.88 -17.15
CA GLN A 190 -1.30 2.80 -18.19
C GLN A 190 -2.42 3.69 -17.64
N PRO A 191 -2.38 5.01 -17.86
CA PRO A 191 -3.52 5.85 -17.56
C PRO A 191 -4.70 5.28 -18.33
N SER A 192 -5.76 4.87 -17.62
CA SER A 192 -7.03 4.56 -18.26
C SER A 192 -7.37 5.76 -19.13
N THR A 193 -7.32 5.57 -20.44
CA THR A 193 -7.83 6.54 -21.41
C THR A 193 -9.33 6.65 -21.15
N HIS A 194 -9.71 7.48 -20.19
CA HIS A 194 -11.05 8.03 -20.16
C HIS A 194 -11.12 8.93 -21.38
N SER A 195 -11.74 8.42 -22.43
CA SER A 195 -12.15 9.17 -23.60
C SER A 195 -12.97 10.38 -23.13
N SER A 196 -12.34 11.55 -23.11
CA SER A 196 -13.06 12.81 -23.20
C SER A 196 -13.43 13.02 -24.66
N GLY A 197 -14.53 12.40 -25.06
CA GLY A 197 -15.22 12.52 -26.35
C GLY A 197 -16.52 11.72 -26.18
N ASP A 198 -17.72 12.26 -26.30
CA ASP A 198 -18.18 13.33 -27.16
C ASP A 198 -19.25 14.14 -26.43
N LEU A 199 -19.15 15.48 -26.45
CA LEU A 199 -20.31 16.36 -26.28
C LEU A 199 -19.93 17.78 -26.75
N GLU A 200 -19.53 17.93 -28.00
CA GLU A 200 -19.52 19.26 -28.63
C GLU A 200 -19.61 19.13 -30.14
N ASN A 201 -20.85 19.15 -30.64
CA ASN A 201 -21.28 20.04 -31.72
C ASN A 201 -22.71 19.68 -32.15
N ARG A 202 -23.68 20.45 -31.66
CA ARG A 202 -24.96 20.59 -32.34
C ARG A 202 -25.19 22.09 -32.57
N PRO A 203 -25.28 22.55 -33.83
CA PRO A 203 -25.48 23.96 -34.12
C PRO A 203 -26.89 24.37 -33.70
N THR A 204 -26.98 25.51 -33.05
CA THR A 204 -28.23 26.20 -32.74
C THR A 204 -28.84 26.74 -34.03
N THR A 205 -30.01 26.20 -34.38
CA THR A 205 -31.04 26.88 -35.19
C THR A 205 -32.36 26.73 -34.48
#